data_AF-A0A8E2QVZ6-F1
#
_entry.id   AF-A0A8E2QVZ6-F1
#
_cell.length_a   1.000
_cell.length_b   1.000
_cell.length_c   1.000
_cell.angle_alpha   90.00
_cell.angle_beta   90.00
_cell.angle_gamma   90.00
#
_symmetry.space_group_name_H-M   'P 1'
#
loop_
_entity.id
_entity.type
_entity.pdbx_description
1 polymer ?
#
loop_
_entity_poly.entity_id
_entity_poly.type
_entity_poly.pdbx_seq_one_letter_code
_entity_poly.pdbx_strand_id
1 'polypeptide(L)'
;MLKEKEIWLGYSESPGDYSDNDLKLKHWRPLLITKVYSGTSLIRVTEASTKLKQKYIIDVVLSSGQVFQFDKGSSYIIDAKSLKQKLKPLIGPAFDKKYKYIKRSSNYSFNKIKNKVNFEKMILSGEYNNLSTEEQDKQRIWKQFSLEEQENRMIRKIEREEKLKLMQENKQFQIIKKSKRHNR
;
A
#
# COMPACT_ATOMS: atom_id res chain seq x y z
N MET A 1 14.65 14.17 2.39
CA MET A 1 13.43 14.51 3.15
C MET A 1 12.21 14.09 2.33
N LEU A 2 11.32 13.26 2.88
CA LEU A 2 10.09 12.84 2.22
C LEU A 2 9.10 14.00 2.13
N LYS A 3 8.30 14.02 1.07
CA LYS A 3 7.28 15.06 0.85
C LYS A 3 5.96 14.44 0.43
N GLU A 4 4.89 15.13 0.77
CA GLU A 4 3.59 14.92 0.13
C GLU A 4 3.71 14.97 -1.40
N LYS A 5 2.80 14.29 -2.10
CA LYS A 5 2.77 14.15 -3.58
C LYS A 5 3.84 13.24 -4.16
N GLU A 6 4.80 12.80 -3.37
CA GLU A 6 5.79 11.84 -3.86
C GLU A 6 5.16 10.45 -4.01
N ILE A 7 5.59 9.75 -5.06
CA ILE A 7 5.21 8.36 -5.31
C ILE A 7 6.43 7.50 -5.10
N TRP A 8 6.24 6.40 -4.39
CA TRP A 8 7.30 5.48 -4.05
C TRP A 8 6.83 4.05 -4.30
N LEU A 9 7.73 3.20 -4.77
CA LEU A 9 7.58 1.77 -4.66
C LEU A 9 7.96 1.38 -3.23
N GLY A 10 7.07 0.68 -2.54
CA GLY A 10 7.30 0.28 -1.15
C GLY A 10 6.33 -0.80 -0.68
N TYR A 11 6.56 -1.31 0.52
CA TYR A 11 5.68 -2.26 1.16
C TYR A 11 4.46 -1.54 1.75
N SER A 12 3.27 -2.08 1.52
CA SER A 12 2.01 -1.54 1.99
C SER A 12 1.80 -1.67 3.50
N GLU A 13 2.57 -2.51 4.20
CA GLU A 13 2.37 -2.80 5.64
C GLU A 13 0.90 -3.12 6.02
N SER A 14 0.09 -3.52 5.03
CA SER A 14 -1.26 -3.99 5.27
C SER A 14 -1.18 -5.39 5.88
N PRO A 15 -2.02 -5.75 6.85
CA PRO A 15 -2.02 -7.07 7.48
C PRO A 15 -1.89 -8.24 6.50
N GLY A 16 -2.66 -8.19 5.41
CA GLY A 16 -2.63 -9.20 4.34
C GLY A 16 -1.37 -9.23 3.47
N ASP A 17 -0.37 -8.39 3.72
CA ASP A 17 0.88 -8.34 2.95
C ASP A 17 2.10 -8.85 3.75
N TYR A 18 1.89 -9.32 5.00
CA TYR A 18 2.88 -9.97 5.86
C TYR A 18 2.83 -11.51 5.74
N SER A 19 3.97 -12.20 5.83
CA SER A 19 4.02 -13.67 5.94
C SER A 19 4.01 -14.15 7.40
N ASP A 20 3.29 -15.24 7.68
CA ASP A 20 3.00 -15.70 9.06
C ASP A 20 4.22 -16.21 9.83
N ASN A 21 5.31 -16.61 9.16
CA ASN A 21 6.44 -17.22 9.87
C ASN A 21 7.51 -16.21 10.32
N ASP A 22 7.51 -14.96 9.85
CA ASP A 22 8.66 -14.03 10.03
C ASP A 22 8.35 -12.52 9.95
N LEU A 23 7.08 -12.10 9.81
CA LEU A 23 6.70 -10.69 9.54
C LEU A 23 7.43 -10.06 8.32
N LYS A 24 7.90 -10.88 7.37
CA LYS A 24 8.55 -10.40 6.15
C LYS A 24 7.51 -9.90 5.15
N LEU A 25 7.69 -8.66 4.69
CA LEU A 25 6.83 -8.03 3.70
C LEU A 25 7.13 -8.61 2.31
N LYS A 26 6.12 -9.14 1.62
CA LYS A 26 6.31 -9.86 0.34
C LYS A 26 6.10 -9.01 -0.91
N HIS A 27 5.36 -7.90 -0.83
CA HIS A 27 4.88 -7.21 -2.02
C HIS A 27 5.12 -5.70 -2.00
N TRP A 28 5.97 -5.25 -2.92
CA TRP A 28 6.06 -3.82 -3.23
C TRP A 28 4.91 -3.39 -4.13
N ARG A 29 4.37 -2.21 -3.86
CA ARG A 29 3.41 -1.53 -4.73
C ARG A 29 3.68 -0.03 -4.77
N PRO A 30 3.21 0.67 -5.80
CA PRO A 30 3.23 2.12 -5.82
C PRO A 30 2.38 2.67 -4.67
N LEU A 31 2.97 3.59 -3.92
CA LEU A 31 2.40 4.29 -2.78
C LEU A 31 2.52 5.79 -3.05
N LEU A 32 1.40 6.50 -2.98
CA LEU A 32 1.37 7.95 -3.06
C LEU A 32 1.29 8.52 -1.64
N ILE A 33 2.25 9.37 -1.28
CA ILE A 33 2.29 10.02 0.04
C ILE A 33 1.24 11.13 0.08
N THR A 34 0.27 11.01 0.99
CA THR A 34 -0.81 11.98 1.19
C THR A 34 -0.64 12.82 2.45
N LYS A 35 0.20 12.38 3.39
CA LYS A 35 0.60 13.14 4.59
C LYS A 35 1.95 12.64 5.12
N VAL A 36 2.77 13.54 5.66
CA VAL A 36 4.01 13.23 6.39
C VAL A 36 3.83 13.70 7.83
N TYR A 37 4.15 12.86 8.81
CA TYR A 37 4.00 13.20 10.23
C TYR A 37 5.33 13.69 10.80
N SER A 38 5.41 14.98 11.11
CA SER A 38 6.62 15.60 11.67
C SER A 38 7.07 14.94 12.97
N GLY A 39 8.39 14.81 13.16
CA GLY A 39 8.97 14.19 14.37
C GLY A 39 8.83 12.68 14.44
N THR A 40 8.37 12.02 13.36
CA THR A 40 8.24 10.55 13.28
C THR A 40 8.77 10.03 11.95
N SER A 41 8.99 8.72 11.85
CA SER A 41 9.22 8.04 10.56
C SER A 41 7.91 7.73 9.81
N LEU A 42 6.75 8.15 10.32
CA LEU A 42 5.47 7.72 9.78
C LEU A 42 4.99 8.62 8.63
N ILE A 43 4.30 8.00 7.69
CA ILE A 43 3.66 8.66 6.55
C ILE A 43 2.28 8.04 6.31
N ARG A 44 1.34 8.86 5.83
CA ARG A 44 0.08 8.36 5.27
C ARG A 44 0.26 8.14 3.79
N VAL A 45 -0.18 6.99 3.32
CA VAL A 45 -0.12 6.63 1.92
C VAL A 45 -1.49 6.22 1.39
N THR A 46 -1.61 6.29 0.08
CA THR A 46 -2.64 5.62 -0.71
C THR A 46 -1.94 4.69 -1.68
N GLU A 47 -2.41 3.46 -1.77
CA GLU A 47 -1.82 2.43 -2.62
C GLU A 47 -2.43 2.41 -4.02
N ALA A 48 -1.62 2.02 -5.01
CA ALA A 48 -2.14 1.65 -6.31
C ALA A 48 -2.88 0.32 -6.23
N SER A 49 -4.10 0.29 -6.77
CA SER A 49 -4.97 -0.89 -6.82
C SER A 49 -5.40 -1.16 -8.24
N THR A 50 -5.33 -2.42 -8.65
CA THR A 50 -5.79 -2.88 -9.98
C THR A 50 -7.20 -3.48 -9.95
N LYS A 51 -7.86 -3.51 -8.78
CA LYS A 51 -9.07 -4.34 -8.57
C LYS A 51 -10.35 -3.56 -8.23
N LEU A 52 -10.31 -2.24 -8.17
CA LEU A 52 -11.50 -1.44 -7.81
C LEU A 52 -12.25 -0.97 -9.05
N LYS A 53 -13.55 -0.68 -8.88
CA LYS A 53 -14.35 -0.04 -9.94
C LYS A 53 -13.71 1.30 -10.31
N GLN A 54 -13.62 1.58 -11.61
CA GLN A 54 -12.91 2.75 -12.17
C GLN A 54 -13.31 4.09 -11.53
N LYS A 55 -14.57 4.24 -11.08
CA LYS A 55 -15.03 5.45 -10.36
C LYS A 55 -14.27 5.75 -9.05
N TYR A 56 -13.62 4.75 -8.45
CA TYR A 56 -12.83 4.87 -7.23
C TYR A 56 -11.32 4.95 -7.49
N ILE A 57 -10.91 4.99 -8.75
CA ILE A 57 -9.51 5.01 -9.16
C ILE A 57 -9.14 6.39 -9.71
N ILE A 58 -7.89 6.80 -9.51
CA ILE A 58 -7.28 7.98 -10.14
C ILE A 58 -5.99 7.55 -10.83
N ASP A 59 -5.93 7.81 -12.14
CA ASP A 59 -4.76 7.51 -12.95
C ASP A 59 -3.67 8.56 -12.77
N VAL A 60 -2.48 8.10 -12.39
CA VAL A 60 -1.26 8.91 -12.34
C VAL A 60 -0.26 8.38 -13.35
N VAL A 61 0.20 9.24 -14.23
CA VAL A 61 1.17 8.91 -15.27
C VAL A 61 2.57 9.27 -14.79
N LEU A 62 3.51 8.33 -14.91
CA LEU A 62 4.93 8.54 -14.65
C LEU A 62 5.62 9.23 -15.82
N SER A 63 6.78 9.84 -15.55
CA SER A 63 7.66 10.37 -16.60
C SER A 63 8.10 9.29 -17.62
N SER A 64 8.07 8.02 -17.24
CA SER A 64 8.32 6.87 -18.13
C SER A 64 7.14 6.49 -19.04
N GLY A 65 5.99 7.17 -18.92
CA GLY A 65 4.74 6.81 -19.60
C GLY A 65 3.91 5.73 -18.89
N GLN A 66 4.45 5.07 -17.86
CA GLN A 66 3.69 4.09 -17.08
C GLN A 66 2.53 4.75 -16.32
N VAL A 67 1.35 4.12 -16.32
CA VAL A 67 0.15 4.61 -15.63
C VAL A 67 -0.13 3.77 -14.40
N PHE A 68 -0.31 4.42 -13.25
CA PHE A 68 -0.75 3.80 -12.00
C PHE A 68 -2.14 4.25 -11.60
N GLN A 69 -2.89 3.30 -11.07
CA GLN A 69 -4.28 3.44 -10.66
C GLN A 69 -4.37 3.51 -9.14
N PHE A 70 -4.48 4.72 -8.58
CA PHE A 70 -4.56 4.91 -7.13
C PHE A 70 -6.00 4.86 -6.63
N ASP A 71 -6.22 4.14 -5.54
CA ASP A 71 -7.53 4.06 -4.89
C ASP A 71 -7.83 5.32 -4.08
N LYS A 72 -8.96 5.97 -4.36
CA LYS A 72 -9.46 7.13 -3.62
C LYS A 72 -9.78 6.81 -2.15
N GLY A 73 -10.10 5.55 -1.82
CA GLY A 73 -10.58 5.11 -0.50
C GLY A 73 -9.53 4.42 0.37
N SER A 74 -8.59 3.68 -0.22
CA SER A 74 -7.52 3.01 0.51
C SER A 74 -6.47 4.01 0.95
N SER A 75 -6.53 4.38 2.23
CA SER A 75 -5.46 5.11 2.89
C SER A 75 -5.21 4.57 4.28
N TYR A 76 -3.94 4.49 4.64
CA TYR A 76 -3.46 3.98 5.92
C TYR A 76 -2.07 4.55 6.18
N ILE A 77 -1.59 4.41 7.41
CA ILE A 77 -0.32 4.93 7.86
C ILE A 77 0.72 3.82 7.83
N ILE A 78 1.92 4.12 7.32
CA ILE A 78 3.05 3.20 7.28
C ILE A 78 4.32 3.88 7.81
N ASP A 79 5.34 3.07 8.07
CA ASP A 79 6.69 3.55 8.34
C ASP A 79 7.41 3.88 7.02
N ALA A 80 8.09 5.02 6.97
CA ALA A 80 8.92 5.45 5.85
C ALA A 80 10.00 4.43 5.48
N LYS A 81 10.46 3.59 6.43
CA LYS A 81 11.41 2.50 6.16
C LYS A 81 10.88 1.46 5.17
N SER A 82 9.56 1.41 4.98
CA SER A 82 8.92 0.54 4.00
C SER A 82 8.99 1.05 2.57
N LEU A 83 9.42 2.30 2.36
CA LEU A 83 9.69 2.85 1.04
C LEU A 83 11.04 2.33 0.51
N LYS A 84 11.11 2.04 -0.79
CA LYS A 84 12.32 1.51 -1.44
C LYS A 84 12.84 2.42 -2.53
N GLN A 85 11.98 2.76 -3.49
CA GLN A 85 12.40 3.50 -4.69
C GLN A 85 11.41 4.62 -5.00
N LYS A 86 11.91 5.84 -5.11
CA LYS A 86 11.11 6.98 -5.54
C LYS A 86 10.76 6.84 -7.02
N LEU A 87 9.49 6.97 -7.35
CA LEU A 87 8.96 6.99 -8.71
C LEU A 87 8.66 8.44 -9.10
N LYS A 88 9.04 8.84 -10.33
CA LYS A 88 8.88 10.22 -10.80
C LYS A 88 7.59 10.35 -11.62
N PRO A 89 6.53 10.99 -11.08
CA PRO A 89 5.32 11.30 -11.86
C PRO A 89 5.60 12.33 -12.95
N LEU A 90 4.72 12.44 -13.94
CA LEU A 90 4.66 13.64 -14.78
C LEU A 90 4.23 14.82 -13.90
N ILE A 91 5.09 15.84 -13.82
CA ILE A 91 4.88 17.01 -12.97
C ILE A 91 4.14 18.07 -13.79
N GLY A 92 3.10 18.66 -13.22
CA GLY A 92 2.36 19.77 -13.83
C GLY A 92 0.99 19.99 -13.21
N PRO A 93 0.26 21.03 -13.65
CA PRO A 93 -1.04 21.42 -13.09
C PRO A 93 -2.07 20.27 -13.10
N ALA A 94 -2.00 19.41 -14.11
CA ALA A 94 -2.87 18.23 -14.23
C ALA A 94 -2.62 17.21 -13.12
N PHE A 95 -1.36 16.94 -12.77
CA PHE A 95 -1.01 16.05 -11.66
C PHE A 95 -1.41 16.67 -10.31
N ASP A 96 -1.16 17.97 -10.12
CA ASP A 96 -1.55 18.65 -8.88
C ASP A 96 -3.06 18.61 -8.63
N LYS A 97 -3.87 18.79 -9.68
CA LYS A 97 -5.34 18.67 -9.58
C LYS A 97 -5.75 17.24 -9.18
N LYS A 98 -5.15 16.23 -9.81
CA LYS A 98 -5.37 14.81 -9.47
C LYS A 98 -4.96 14.51 -8.03
N TYR A 99 -3.80 14.98 -7.60
CA TYR A 99 -3.32 14.81 -6.23
C TYR A 99 -4.26 15.45 -5.20
N LYS A 100 -4.68 16.70 -5.40
CA LYS A 100 -5.62 17.38 -4.49
C LYS A 100 -6.90 16.57 -4.31
N TYR A 101 -7.40 15.98 -5.40
CA TYR A 101 -8.58 15.13 -5.35
C TYR A 101 -8.31 13.81 -4.63
N ILE A 102 -7.19 13.11 -4.88
CA ILE A 102 -6.77 11.92 -4.11
C ILE A 102 -6.72 12.26 -2.62
N LYS A 103 -6.01 13.34 -2.24
CA LYS A 103 -5.84 13.77 -0.86
C LYS A 103 -7.19 14.01 -0.17
N ARG A 104 -8.12 14.70 -0.83
CA ARG A 104 -9.46 14.97 -0.28
C ARG A 104 -10.25 13.67 -0.06
N SER A 105 -10.26 12.76 -1.05
CA SER A 105 -10.98 11.48 -0.94
C SER A 105 -10.36 10.54 0.08
N SER A 106 -9.03 10.47 0.12
CA SER A 106 -8.24 9.72 1.10
C SER A 106 -8.56 10.21 2.51
N ASN A 107 -8.53 11.52 2.75
CA ASN A 107 -8.87 12.10 4.06
C ASN A 107 -10.32 11.80 4.48
N TYR A 108 -11.27 11.95 3.56
CA TYR A 108 -12.67 11.64 3.85
C TYR A 108 -12.87 10.18 4.24
N SER A 109 -12.28 9.24 3.49
CA SER A 109 -12.38 7.81 3.75
C SER A 109 -11.65 7.40 5.03
N PHE A 110 -10.46 7.97 5.27
CA PHE A 110 -9.67 7.75 6.47
C PHE A 110 -10.43 8.18 7.73
N ASN A 111 -11.06 9.36 7.69
CA ASN A 111 -11.78 9.93 8.82
C ASN A 111 -13.08 9.20 9.18
N LYS A 112 -13.60 8.34 8.30
CA LYS A 112 -14.75 7.47 8.60
C LYS A 112 -14.38 6.29 9.49
N ILE A 113 -13.11 5.90 9.51
CA ILE A 113 -12.66 4.70 10.21
C ILE A 113 -12.08 5.14 11.56
N LYS A 114 -12.84 4.88 12.64
CA LYS A 114 -12.49 5.29 14.01
C LYS A 114 -11.08 4.86 14.41
N ASN A 115 -10.69 3.64 14.08
CA ASN A 115 -9.37 3.08 14.41
C ASN A 115 -8.22 3.86 13.76
N LYS A 116 -8.38 4.24 12.48
CA LYS A 116 -7.39 5.07 11.76
C LYS A 116 -7.26 6.46 12.37
N VAL A 117 -8.39 7.09 12.72
CA VAL A 117 -8.41 8.39 13.37
C VAL A 117 -7.75 8.34 14.76
N ASN A 118 -8.05 7.31 15.55
CA ASN A 118 -7.44 7.12 16.86
C ASN A 118 -5.93 6.87 16.74
N PHE A 119 -5.50 6.05 15.78
CA PHE A 119 -4.09 5.82 15.51
C PHE A 119 -3.38 7.12 15.11
N GLU A 120 -3.98 7.93 14.23
CA GLU A 120 -3.44 9.24 13.88
C GLU A 120 -3.34 10.18 15.11
N LYS A 121 -4.34 10.22 15.98
CA LYS A 121 -4.30 11.04 17.20
C LYS A 121 -3.14 10.65 18.11
N MET A 122 -2.92 9.34 18.31
CA MET A 122 -1.83 8.81 19.12
C MET A 122 -0.44 9.17 18.55
N ILE A 123 -0.31 9.25 17.22
CA ILE A 123 0.91 9.75 16.57
C ILE A 123 1.09 11.24 16.86
N LEU A 124 0.04 12.03 16.69
CA LEU A 124 0.08 13.49 16.87
C LEU A 124 0.26 13.91 18.33
N SER A 125 -0.22 13.13 19.30
CA SER A 125 0.00 13.38 20.74
C SER A 125 1.38 12.93 21.23
N GLY A 126 2.15 12.21 20.39
CA GLY A 126 3.45 11.65 20.76
C GLY A 126 3.38 10.34 21.55
N GLU A 127 2.19 9.90 21.96
CA GLU A 127 1.96 8.63 22.66
C GLU A 127 2.55 7.43 21.91
N TYR A 128 2.48 7.43 20.56
CA TYR A 128 3.04 6.37 19.74
C TYR A 128 4.55 6.16 20.00
N ASN A 129 5.30 7.24 20.20
CA ASN A 129 6.74 7.16 20.41
C ASN A 129 7.12 6.62 21.79
N ASN A 130 6.18 6.62 22.74
CA ASN A 130 6.37 6.08 24.09
C ASN A 130 6.11 4.57 24.17
N LEU A 131 5.57 3.97 23.11
CA LEU A 131 5.32 2.53 23.03
C LEU A 131 6.62 1.76 22.77
N SER A 132 6.65 0.49 23.18
CA SER A 132 7.70 -0.43 22.75
C SER A 132 7.64 -0.64 21.22
N THR A 133 8.76 -1.02 20.62
CA THR A 133 8.83 -1.30 19.17
C THR A 133 7.78 -2.33 18.71
N GLU A 134 7.53 -3.37 19.51
CA GLU A 134 6.54 -4.38 19.19
C GLU A 134 5.11 -3.81 19.20
N GLU A 135 4.79 -2.95 20.18
CA GLU A 135 3.47 -2.32 20.26
C GLU A 135 3.29 -1.25 19.18
N GLN A 136 4.34 -0.51 18.83
CA GLN A 136 4.36 0.39 17.67
C GLN A 136 4.01 -0.36 16.38
N ASP A 137 4.58 -1.54 16.18
CA ASP A 137 4.30 -2.38 15.02
C ASP A 137 2.87 -2.93 15.05
N LYS A 138 2.37 -3.39 16.21
CA LYS A 138 0.96 -3.84 16.36
C LYS A 138 -0.03 -2.72 16.05
N GLN A 139 0.21 -1.52 16.57
CA GLN A 139 -0.64 -0.36 16.34
C GLN A 139 -0.69 0.02 14.86
N ARG A 140 0.49 0.10 14.24
CA ARG A 140 0.66 0.46 12.83
C ARG A 140 0.12 -0.61 11.90
N ILE A 141 0.42 -1.88 12.12
CA ILE A 141 0.07 -2.93 11.15
C ILE A 141 -1.40 -3.32 11.31
N TRP A 142 -1.86 -3.54 12.54
CA TRP A 142 -3.14 -4.17 12.80
C TRP A 142 -4.19 -3.20 13.32
N LYS A 143 -3.89 -2.49 14.41
CA LYS A 143 -4.92 -1.77 15.17
C LYS A 143 -5.46 -0.52 14.48
N GLN A 144 -4.82 -0.03 13.41
CA GLN A 144 -5.41 1.02 12.58
C GLN A 144 -6.63 0.56 11.75
N PHE A 145 -6.84 -0.75 11.55
CA PHE A 145 -7.95 -1.31 10.78
C PHE A 145 -9.04 -1.88 11.70
N SER A 146 -10.30 -1.95 11.23
CA SER A 146 -11.34 -2.70 11.97
C SER A 146 -11.06 -4.21 11.97
N LEU A 147 -11.61 -4.98 12.91
CA LEU A 147 -11.45 -6.45 12.92
C LEU A 147 -11.93 -7.07 11.59
N GLU A 148 -13.08 -6.64 11.10
CA GLU A 148 -13.61 -7.06 9.80
C GLU A 148 -12.65 -6.72 8.64
N GLU A 149 -12.01 -5.54 8.66
CA GLU A 149 -11.00 -5.18 7.66
C GLU A 149 -9.73 -6.03 7.78
N GLN A 150 -9.31 -6.35 9.01
CA GLN A 150 -8.15 -7.21 9.27
C GLN A 150 -8.40 -8.62 8.71
N GLU A 151 -9.56 -9.20 9.02
CA GLU A 151 -10.00 -10.52 8.52
C GLU A 151 -10.11 -10.53 7.00
N ASN A 152 -10.80 -9.54 6.41
CA ASN A 152 -10.94 -9.43 4.95
C ASN A 152 -9.58 -9.29 4.25
N ARG A 153 -8.63 -8.56 4.85
CA ARG A 153 -7.27 -8.43 4.32
C ARG A 153 -6.50 -9.75 4.43
N MET A 154 -6.70 -10.53 5.49
CA MET A 154 -6.14 -11.88 5.63
C MET A 154 -6.74 -12.86 4.62
N ILE A 155 -8.05 -12.85 4.39
CA ILE A 155 -8.68 -13.71 3.37
C ILE A 155 -8.13 -13.39 1.98
N ARG A 156 -8.09 -12.10 1.61
CA ARG A 156 -7.55 -11.67 0.31
C ARG A 156 -6.07 -11.99 0.12
N LYS A 157 -5.30 -12.10 1.20
CA LYS A 157 -3.91 -12.59 1.17
C LYS A 157 -3.88 -14.05 0.71
N ILE A 158 -4.65 -14.90 1.37
CA ILE A 158 -4.72 -16.35 1.09
C ILE A 158 -5.10 -16.56 -0.38
N GLU A 159 -6.19 -15.93 -0.85
CA GLU A 159 -6.64 -16.01 -2.24
C GLU A 159 -5.54 -15.58 -3.24
N ARG A 160 -4.74 -14.57 -2.88
CA ARG A 160 -3.66 -14.07 -3.73
C ARG A 160 -2.48 -15.04 -3.77
N GLU A 161 -2.08 -15.58 -2.64
CA GLU A 161 -0.99 -16.56 -2.56
C GLU A 161 -1.34 -17.84 -3.33
N GLU A 162 -2.57 -18.33 -3.22
CA GLU A 162 -3.08 -19.46 -4.02
C GLU A 162 -3.02 -19.16 -5.52
N LYS A 163 -3.52 -17.99 -5.94
CA LYS A 163 -3.48 -17.59 -7.35
C LYS A 163 -2.03 -17.50 -7.88
N LEU A 164 -1.10 -17.01 -7.06
CA LEU A 164 0.31 -16.93 -7.43
C LEU A 164 0.96 -18.31 -7.55
N LYS A 165 0.68 -19.23 -6.63
CA LYS A 165 1.14 -20.64 -6.72
C LYS A 165 0.64 -21.28 -8.01
N LEU A 166 -0.66 -21.18 -8.28
CA LEU A 166 -1.27 -21.70 -9.51
C LEU A 166 -0.63 -21.09 -10.77
N MET A 167 -0.33 -19.79 -10.77
CA MET A 167 0.38 -19.14 -11.88
C MET A 167 1.82 -19.65 -12.05
N GLN A 168 2.55 -19.90 -10.96
CA GLN A 168 3.91 -20.44 -11.00
C GLN A 168 3.90 -21.88 -11.52
N GLU A 169 3.00 -22.72 -11.03
CA GLU A 169 2.78 -24.08 -11.51
C GLU A 169 2.47 -24.08 -13.01
N ASN A 170 1.52 -23.25 -13.44
CA ASN A 170 1.17 -23.11 -14.86
C ASN A 170 2.35 -22.65 -15.73
N LYS A 171 3.18 -21.71 -15.22
CA LYS A 171 4.41 -21.30 -15.92
C LYS A 171 5.40 -22.46 -16.03
N GLN A 172 5.59 -23.24 -14.96
CA GLN A 172 6.47 -24.41 -15.01
C GLN A 172 5.94 -25.49 -15.97
N PHE A 173 4.63 -25.76 -15.96
CA PHE A 173 4.00 -26.66 -16.92
C PHE A 173 4.20 -26.21 -18.37
N GLN A 174 4.11 -24.90 -18.65
CA GLN A 174 4.37 -24.32 -19.97
C GLN A 174 5.84 -24.49 -20.39
N ILE A 175 6.79 -24.27 -19.47
CA ILE A 175 8.23 -24.47 -19.72
C ILE A 175 8.52 -25.94 -20.05
N ILE A 176 7.98 -26.89 -19.26
CA ILE A 176 8.14 -28.33 -19.48
C ILE A 176 7.52 -28.78 -20.80
N LYS A 177 6.35 -28.24 -21.18
CA LYS A 177 5.74 -28.55 -22.49
C LYS A 177 6.58 -28.02 -23.66
N LYS A 178 7.20 -26.85 -23.53
CA LYS A 178 8.06 -26.27 -24.57
C LYS A 178 9.37 -27.04 -24.71
N SER A 179 10.00 -27.46 -23.62
CA SER A 179 11.23 -28.26 -23.68
C SER A 179 11.01 -29.64 -24.32
N LYS A 180 9.86 -30.29 -24.05
CA LYS A 180 9.49 -31.57 -24.70
C LYS A 180 9.18 -31.45 -26.20
N ARG A 181 8.86 -30.26 -26.71
CA ARG A 181 8.64 -30.00 -28.15
C ARG A 181 9.92 -29.68 -28.92
N HIS A 182 11.00 -29.30 -28.25
CA HIS A 182 12.30 -29.03 -28.87
C HIS A 182 13.21 -30.27 -28.93
N ASN A 183 12.92 -31.30 -28.13
CA ASN A 183 13.65 -32.58 -28.13
C ASN A 183 12.95 -33.67 -28.97
N ARG A 184 12.07 -33.28 -29.89
CA ARG A 184 11.47 -34.12 -30.93
C ARG A 184 11.80 -33.51 -32.28
#